data_AF-A0A523S2I8-F1
#
_entry.id   AF-A0A523S2I8-F1
#
_cell.length_a   1.000
_cell.length_b   1.000
_cell.length_c   1.000
_cell.angle_alpha   90.00
_cell.angle_beta   90.00
_cell.angle_gamma   90.00
#
_symmetry.space_group_name_H-M   'P 1'
#
loop_
_entity.id
_entity.type
_entity.pdbx_description
1 polymer ?
#
loop_
_entity_poly.entity_id
_entity_poly.type
_entity_poly.pdbx_seq_one_letter_code
_entity_poly.pdbx_strand_id
1 'polypeptide(L)'
;MPTRYLFHQEDLEQFEQIHGQSLGLTKEQYERLGNKSGTSLTSQQLFLMSKNLAGNQTIIEFVNNLAGRFQPLSMSLFVFNDSIWKLMEKKPESMNTMLPMATIPRFYWKESSITPKNPYGVKRDLNSGLSLNIKPHQSIVFQGVGGDFCGILEGHLVEQEIKARPVISPTFPGIKEKAPKYETRDIEIRMQFGNLRTNLYPDPSKSIDYTFSEHPRVFYEHGLSVSSEGMLVQLGIGNKRAQPLHGDVILLLGKRWESDAPGHEILFYHVWLNAFSVLLK
;
A
#
# COMPACT_ATOMS: atom_id res chain seq x y z
N MET A 1 4.72 -5.38 -16.98
CA MET A 1 5.85 -4.62 -16.39
C MET A 1 6.85 -5.58 -15.75
N PRO A 2 8.16 -5.34 -15.87
CA PRO A 2 9.15 -6.07 -15.08
C PRO A 2 9.11 -5.64 -13.59
N THR A 3 9.65 -6.47 -12.71
CA THR A 3 9.90 -6.08 -11.31
C THR A 3 10.88 -4.92 -11.24
N ARG A 4 10.69 -4.03 -10.26
CA ARG A 4 11.67 -2.98 -9.94
C ARG A 4 12.78 -3.50 -9.04
N TYR A 5 12.44 -4.45 -8.17
CA TYR A 5 13.43 -5.22 -7.43
C TYR A 5 14.20 -6.16 -8.37
N LEU A 6 15.52 -6.21 -8.17
CA LEU A 6 16.43 -7.06 -8.93
C LEU A 6 16.79 -8.27 -8.08
N PHE A 7 16.57 -9.47 -8.65
CA PHE A 7 16.88 -10.74 -8.00
C PHE A 7 18.25 -11.22 -8.44
N HIS A 8 19.05 -11.65 -7.48
CA HIS A 8 20.36 -12.24 -7.71
C HIS A 8 20.24 -13.75 -7.94
N GLN A 9 21.30 -14.35 -8.47
CA GLN A 9 21.31 -15.76 -8.85
C GLN A 9 20.93 -16.68 -7.67
N GLU A 10 21.45 -16.40 -6.47
CA GLU A 10 21.16 -17.18 -5.27
C GLU A 10 19.66 -17.12 -4.88
N ASP A 11 19.01 -15.97 -5.04
CA ASP A 11 17.57 -15.81 -4.76
C ASP A 11 16.73 -16.72 -5.66
N LEU A 12 17.12 -16.78 -6.93
CA LEU A 12 16.45 -17.53 -7.97
C LEU A 12 16.65 -19.03 -7.77
N GLU A 13 17.90 -19.48 -7.58
CA GLU A 13 18.23 -20.89 -7.36
C GLU A 13 17.56 -21.44 -6.10
N GLN A 14 17.56 -20.68 -4.99
CA GLN A 14 16.86 -21.08 -3.77
C GLN A 14 15.36 -21.21 -4.00
N PHE A 15 14.76 -20.27 -4.74
CA PHE A 15 13.34 -20.35 -5.06
C PHE A 15 13.00 -21.58 -5.90
N GLU A 16 13.79 -21.89 -6.94
CA GLU A 16 13.62 -23.09 -7.76
C GLU A 16 13.76 -24.37 -6.91
N GLN A 17 14.74 -24.41 -6.00
CA GLN A 17 14.96 -25.55 -5.10
C GLN A 17 13.81 -25.77 -4.11
N ILE A 18 13.32 -24.69 -3.48
CA ILE A 18 12.27 -24.77 -2.46
C ILE A 18 10.92 -25.12 -3.08
N HIS A 19 10.61 -24.55 -4.25
CA HIS A 19 9.28 -24.62 -4.83
C HIS A 19 9.16 -25.53 -6.05
N GLY A 20 10.28 -26.10 -6.54
CA GLY A 20 10.29 -26.94 -7.74
C GLY A 20 9.82 -26.20 -9.00
N GLN A 21 10.02 -24.89 -9.04
CA GLN A 21 9.57 -24.01 -10.11
C GLN A 21 10.71 -23.73 -11.09
N SER A 22 10.40 -23.66 -12.39
CA SER A 22 11.35 -23.14 -13.38
C SER A 22 11.00 -21.70 -13.71
N LEU A 23 12.00 -20.82 -13.66
CA LEU A 23 11.76 -19.38 -13.82
C LEU A 23 11.60 -18.94 -15.28
N GLY A 24 11.98 -19.78 -16.24
CA GLY A 24 11.92 -19.46 -17.67
C GLY A 24 12.69 -18.19 -18.02
N LEU A 25 13.94 -18.08 -17.54
CA LEU A 25 14.78 -16.91 -17.78
C LEU A 25 15.19 -16.80 -19.26
N THR A 26 15.22 -15.57 -19.76
CA THR A 26 15.71 -15.27 -21.11
C THR A 26 17.23 -15.28 -21.16
N LYS A 27 17.80 -15.38 -22.37
CA LYS A 27 19.26 -15.32 -22.58
C LYS A 27 19.89 -14.06 -21.95
N GLU A 28 19.25 -12.90 -22.13
CA GLU A 28 19.71 -11.64 -21.54
C GLU A 28 19.72 -11.68 -20.00
N GLN A 29 18.70 -12.29 -19.38
CA GLN A 29 18.65 -12.45 -17.93
C GLN A 29 19.77 -13.38 -17.43
N TYR A 30 20.07 -14.47 -18.14
CA TYR A 30 21.21 -15.34 -17.83
C TYR A 30 22.55 -14.62 -17.96
N GLU A 31 22.75 -13.81 -19.00
CA GLU A 31 23.98 -13.02 -19.19
C GLU A 31 24.19 -12.02 -18.04
N ARG A 32 23.11 -11.35 -17.59
CA ARG A 32 23.16 -10.45 -16.42
C ARG A 32 23.57 -11.18 -15.14
N LEU A 33 22.98 -12.35 -14.89
CA LEU A 33 23.31 -13.17 -13.72
C LEU A 33 24.77 -13.67 -13.77
N GLY A 34 25.26 -14.07 -14.95
CA GLY A 34 26.67 -14.47 -15.13
C GLY A 34 27.67 -13.36 -14.81
N ASN A 35 27.27 -12.10 -15.01
CA ASN A 35 28.05 -10.92 -14.62
C ASN A 35 27.83 -10.51 -13.15
N LYS A 36 27.22 -11.37 -12.32
CA LYS A 36 26.82 -11.13 -10.91
C LYS A 36 25.89 -9.92 -10.73
N SER A 37 25.27 -9.45 -11.79
CA SER A 37 24.26 -8.39 -11.71
C SER A 37 22.89 -9.01 -11.46
N GLY A 38 22.07 -8.35 -10.63
CA GLY A 38 20.69 -8.78 -10.41
C GLY A 38 19.83 -8.61 -11.66
N THR A 39 18.74 -9.36 -11.74
CA THR A 39 17.83 -9.33 -12.89
C THR A 39 16.39 -9.09 -12.46
N SER A 40 15.64 -8.36 -13.27
CA SER A 40 14.20 -8.16 -13.07
C SER A 40 13.42 -9.30 -13.72
N LEU A 41 12.28 -9.68 -13.14
CA LEU A 41 11.37 -10.67 -13.72
C LEU A 41 10.16 -9.99 -14.35
N THR A 42 9.69 -10.53 -15.47
CA THR A 42 8.53 -9.98 -16.19
C THR A 42 7.21 -10.37 -15.52
N SER A 43 6.14 -9.58 -15.72
CA SER A 43 4.79 -9.97 -15.28
C SER A 43 4.36 -11.34 -15.83
N GLN A 44 4.79 -11.70 -17.04
CA GLN A 44 4.46 -12.99 -17.64
C GLN A 44 5.15 -14.14 -16.91
N GLN A 45 6.42 -13.98 -16.56
CA GLN A 45 7.17 -14.95 -15.75
C GLN A 45 6.49 -15.13 -14.38
N LEU A 46 6.17 -14.04 -13.68
CA LEU A 46 5.48 -14.11 -12.38
C LEU A 46 4.09 -14.74 -12.49
N PHE A 47 3.35 -14.46 -13.56
CA PHE A 47 2.04 -15.05 -13.81
C PHE A 47 2.12 -16.56 -14.03
N LEU A 48 3.06 -17.03 -14.86
CA LEU A 48 3.31 -18.46 -15.06
C LEU A 48 3.75 -19.12 -13.74
N MET A 49 4.58 -18.43 -12.95
CA MET A 49 4.97 -18.92 -11.63
C MET A 49 3.75 -19.12 -10.72
N SER A 50 2.88 -18.11 -10.64
CA SER A 50 1.67 -18.17 -9.84
C SER A 50 0.73 -19.29 -10.28
N LYS A 51 0.62 -19.55 -11.59
CA LYS A 51 -0.20 -20.65 -12.12
C LYS A 51 0.33 -22.01 -11.71
N ASN A 52 1.62 -22.29 -11.88
CA ASN A 52 2.11 -23.63 -11.51
C ASN A 52 2.14 -23.81 -9.99
N LEU A 53 2.37 -22.75 -9.20
CA LEU A 53 2.35 -22.83 -7.74
C LEU A 53 0.93 -22.98 -7.17
N ALA A 54 -0.08 -22.39 -7.80
CA ALA A 54 -1.47 -22.62 -7.44
C ALA A 54 -1.90 -24.08 -7.71
N GLY A 55 -1.34 -24.71 -8.74
CA GLY A 55 -1.67 -26.08 -9.11
C GLY A 55 -3.16 -26.23 -9.43
N ASN A 56 -3.88 -27.01 -8.62
CA ASN A 56 -5.33 -27.20 -8.76
C ASN A 56 -6.17 -26.14 -8.02
N GLN A 57 -5.55 -25.26 -7.24
CA GLN A 57 -6.24 -24.19 -6.52
C GLN A 57 -6.70 -23.10 -7.49
N THR A 58 -7.85 -22.49 -7.21
CA THR A 58 -8.23 -21.24 -7.86
C THR A 58 -7.26 -20.13 -7.47
N ILE A 59 -7.14 -19.10 -8.31
CA ILE A 59 -6.26 -17.95 -7.99
C ILE A 59 -6.70 -17.23 -6.71
N ILE A 60 -8.01 -17.22 -6.42
CA ILE A 60 -8.58 -16.66 -5.18
C ILE A 60 -8.06 -17.43 -3.97
N GLU A 61 -8.15 -18.76 -3.99
CA GLU A 61 -7.66 -19.61 -2.91
C GLU A 61 -6.16 -19.44 -2.74
N PHE A 62 -5.38 -19.47 -3.83
CA PHE A 62 -3.93 -19.27 -3.79
C PHE A 62 -3.54 -17.93 -3.13
N VAL A 63 -4.15 -16.83 -3.56
CA VAL A 63 -3.86 -15.50 -3.01
C VAL A 63 -4.29 -15.40 -1.54
N ASN A 64 -5.46 -15.94 -1.18
CA ASN A 64 -5.98 -15.85 0.17
C ASN A 64 -5.17 -16.72 1.16
N ASN A 65 -4.75 -17.93 0.74
CA ASN A 65 -3.91 -18.83 1.55
C ASN A 65 -2.54 -18.20 1.89
N LEU A 66 -1.98 -17.42 0.97
CA LEU A 66 -0.69 -16.77 1.14
C LEU A 66 -0.77 -15.38 1.78
N ALA A 67 -1.94 -14.76 1.86
CA ALA A 67 -2.11 -13.41 2.41
C ALA A 67 -1.59 -13.28 3.85
N GLY A 68 -1.70 -14.35 4.66
CA GLY A 68 -1.15 -14.41 6.01
C GLY A 68 0.37 -14.51 6.06
N ARG A 69 1.02 -15.16 5.08
CA ARG A 69 2.48 -15.37 5.04
C ARG A 69 3.24 -14.05 4.88
N PHE A 70 2.70 -13.12 4.10
CA PHE A 70 3.42 -11.90 3.74
C PHE A 70 3.19 -10.73 4.71
N GLN A 71 2.60 -10.99 5.86
CA GLN A 71 2.45 -9.98 6.92
C GLN A 71 3.80 -9.57 7.53
N PRO A 72 3.90 -8.36 8.11
CA PRO A 72 2.94 -7.27 8.03
C PRO A 72 2.99 -6.57 6.64
N LEU A 73 1.81 -6.28 6.09
CA LEU A 73 1.66 -5.39 4.93
C LEU A 73 1.38 -3.95 5.38
N SER A 74 1.73 -3.00 4.52
CA SER A 74 1.44 -1.58 4.69
C SER A 74 0.44 -1.11 3.63
N MET A 75 -0.52 -0.30 4.04
CA MET A 75 -1.57 0.27 3.20
C MET A 75 -1.69 1.77 3.45
N SER A 76 -1.93 2.53 2.39
CA SER A 76 -2.32 3.94 2.45
C SER A 76 -3.42 4.25 1.45
N LEU A 77 -4.51 4.80 1.95
CA LEU A 77 -5.70 5.17 1.18
C LEU A 77 -5.72 6.67 0.94
N PHE A 78 -5.87 7.07 -0.31
CA PHE A 78 -5.99 8.46 -0.76
C PHE A 78 -7.32 8.64 -1.48
N VAL A 79 -7.98 9.77 -1.24
CA VAL A 79 -9.26 10.12 -1.86
C VAL A 79 -9.14 11.51 -2.47
N PHE A 80 -9.49 11.62 -3.73
CA PHE A 80 -9.36 12.82 -4.55
C PHE A 80 -10.75 13.32 -4.92
N ASN A 81 -11.16 14.43 -4.31
CA ASN A 81 -12.34 15.20 -4.71
C ASN A 81 -12.14 16.68 -4.39
N ASP A 82 -12.96 17.53 -4.98
CA ASP A 82 -12.84 18.99 -4.86
C ASP A 82 -12.93 19.49 -3.41
N SER A 83 -13.76 18.85 -2.59
CA SER A 83 -13.94 19.23 -1.19
C SER A 83 -12.68 18.97 -0.38
N ILE A 84 -12.03 17.81 -0.60
CA ILE A 84 -10.77 17.46 0.05
C ILE A 84 -9.64 18.33 -0.47
N TRP A 85 -9.58 18.59 -1.77
CA TRP A 85 -8.57 19.47 -2.35
C TRP A 85 -8.61 20.88 -1.76
N LYS A 86 -9.80 21.47 -1.61
CA LYS A 86 -9.98 22.77 -0.93
C LYS A 86 -9.51 22.77 0.53
N LEU A 87 -9.51 21.61 1.20
CA LEU A 87 -8.92 21.47 2.53
C LEU A 87 -7.40 21.38 2.46
N MET A 88 -6.85 20.64 1.48
CA MET A 88 -5.40 20.51 1.28
C MET A 88 -4.75 21.82 0.83
N GLU A 89 -5.42 22.65 0.03
CA GLU A 89 -4.95 23.98 -0.38
C GLU A 89 -4.70 24.93 0.80
N LYS A 90 -5.30 24.67 1.96
CA LYS A 90 -5.03 25.42 3.20
C LYS A 90 -3.67 25.05 3.82
N LYS A 91 -2.96 24.04 3.28
CA LYS A 91 -1.60 23.63 3.67
C LYS A 91 -0.55 24.36 2.83
N PRO A 92 0.16 25.37 3.35
CA PRO A 92 1.04 26.19 2.53
C PRO A 92 2.16 25.39 1.84
N GLU A 93 2.70 24.37 2.52
CA GLU A 93 3.83 23.57 2.05
C GLU A 93 3.44 22.35 1.19
N SER A 94 2.14 22.14 0.95
CA SER A 94 1.64 20.91 0.29
C SER A 94 0.30 21.13 -0.42
N MET A 95 0.06 22.34 -0.93
CA MET A 95 -1.21 22.69 -1.60
C MET A 95 -1.54 21.78 -2.79
N ASN A 96 -0.51 21.19 -3.41
CA ASN A 96 -0.64 20.36 -4.61
C ASN A 96 -0.58 18.85 -4.32
N THR A 97 -0.57 18.45 -3.04
CA THR A 97 -0.45 17.04 -2.67
C THR A 97 -1.58 16.60 -1.73
N MET A 98 -1.96 15.33 -1.86
CA MET A 98 -3.01 14.70 -1.08
C MET A 98 -2.40 13.89 0.06
N LEU A 99 -2.83 14.15 1.29
CA LEU A 99 -2.48 13.34 2.44
C LEU A 99 -3.28 12.02 2.46
N PRO A 100 -2.74 10.94 3.05
CA PRO A 100 -3.50 9.70 3.18
C PRO A 100 -4.65 9.91 4.16
N MET A 101 -5.86 9.51 3.72
CA MET A 101 -7.08 9.51 4.53
C MET A 101 -7.02 8.45 5.62
N ALA A 102 -6.52 7.26 5.29
CA ALA A 102 -6.34 6.15 6.23
C ALA A 102 -5.05 5.38 5.93
N THR A 103 -4.40 4.87 6.97
CA THR A 103 -3.15 4.11 6.85
C THR A 103 -3.18 2.90 7.76
N ILE A 104 -2.61 1.78 7.32
CA ILE A 104 -2.32 0.64 8.18
C ILE A 104 -0.87 0.22 7.90
N PRO A 105 0.02 0.12 8.90
CA PRO A 105 -0.19 0.52 10.30
C PRO A 105 -0.34 2.04 10.47
N ARG A 106 -0.53 2.48 11.72
CA ARG A 106 -0.59 3.91 12.05
C ARG A 106 0.77 4.57 11.88
N PHE A 107 0.77 5.74 11.24
CA PHE A 107 1.89 6.68 11.28
C PHE A 107 1.53 7.85 12.21
N TYR A 108 2.47 8.26 13.05
CA TYR A 108 2.23 9.30 14.06
C TYR A 108 3.46 10.17 14.28
N TRP A 109 3.22 11.42 14.68
CA TRP A 109 4.28 12.35 15.01
C TRP A 109 4.81 12.11 16.43
N LYS A 110 6.13 12.15 16.61
CA LYS A 110 6.76 12.16 17.93
C LYS A 110 7.98 13.09 17.91
N GLU A 111 7.94 14.15 18.72
CA GLU A 111 9.01 15.16 18.82
C GLU A 111 10.39 14.54 19.01
N SER A 112 10.51 13.56 19.91
CA SER A 112 11.77 12.88 20.21
C SER A 112 12.34 12.06 19.04
N SER A 113 11.63 11.99 17.91
CA SER A 113 12.05 11.26 16.70
C SER A 113 12.50 12.18 15.58
N ILE A 114 12.47 13.51 15.82
CA ILE A 114 12.98 14.50 14.89
C ILE A 114 14.52 14.38 14.84
N THR A 115 15.03 14.12 13.64
CA THR A 115 16.47 14.04 13.36
C THR A 115 16.74 14.64 11.98
N PRO A 116 18.00 14.93 11.59
CA PRO A 116 18.30 15.39 10.23
C PRO A 116 17.80 14.45 9.12
N LYS A 117 17.67 13.14 9.42
CA LYS A 117 17.13 12.12 8.49
C LYS A 117 15.62 11.93 8.59
N ASN A 118 14.98 12.48 9.63
CA ASN A 118 13.54 12.45 9.85
C ASN A 118 13.09 13.83 10.37
N PRO A 119 13.12 14.88 9.53
CA PRO A 119 12.86 16.24 9.98
C PRO A 119 11.41 16.42 10.46
N TYR A 120 10.49 15.60 9.96
CA TYR A 120 9.08 15.62 10.34
C TYR A 120 8.78 14.81 11.60
N GLY A 121 9.74 14.08 12.18
CA GLY A 121 9.51 13.30 13.41
C GLY A 121 8.42 12.22 13.27
N VAL A 122 8.12 11.77 12.05
CA VAL A 122 7.09 10.76 11.81
C VAL A 122 7.65 9.40 12.21
N LYS A 123 6.86 8.65 12.97
CA LYS A 123 7.10 7.26 13.32
C LYS A 123 6.01 6.37 12.75
N ARG A 124 6.41 5.17 12.41
CA ARG A 124 5.52 4.05 12.11
C ARG A 124 5.29 3.25 13.38
N ASP A 125 4.04 2.85 13.61
CA ASP A 125 3.72 1.79 14.57
C ASP A 125 4.10 0.42 13.96
N LEU A 126 4.96 -0.32 14.66
CA LEU A 126 5.46 -1.62 14.23
C LEU A 126 4.60 -2.79 14.72
N ASN A 127 3.69 -2.52 15.67
CA ASN A 127 2.91 -3.56 16.34
C ASN A 127 1.55 -3.81 15.65
N SER A 128 1.19 -2.99 14.67
CA SER A 128 -0.06 -3.13 13.91
C SER A 128 0.21 -3.73 12.53
N GLY A 129 -0.69 -4.62 12.11
CA GLY A 129 -0.63 -5.31 10.84
C GLY A 129 -1.94 -5.20 10.07
N LEU A 130 -1.83 -5.32 8.75
CA LEU A 130 -2.95 -5.32 7.82
C LEU A 130 -3.41 -6.75 7.55
N SER A 131 -4.58 -7.18 7.99
CA SER A 131 -5.19 -8.38 7.45
C SER A 131 -5.82 -8.09 6.08
N LEU A 132 -5.64 -9.05 5.16
CA LEU A 132 -6.22 -9.04 3.83
C LEU A 132 -7.04 -10.30 3.68
N ASN A 133 -8.33 -10.14 3.37
CA ASN A 133 -9.26 -11.24 3.17
C ASN A 133 -9.99 -11.07 1.84
N ILE A 134 -10.00 -12.13 1.04
CA ILE A 134 -10.76 -12.17 -0.22
C ILE A 134 -12.06 -12.92 0.03
N LYS A 135 -13.20 -12.23 -0.15
CA LYS A 135 -14.53 -12.78 0.07
C LYS A 135 -15.06 -13.43 -1.22
N PRO A 136 -15.88 -14.49 -1.12
CA PRO A 136 -16.44 -15.20 -2.28
C PRO A 136 -17.26 -14.33 -3.25
N HIS A 137 -17.87 -13.24 -2.75
CA HIS A 137 -18.68 -12.31 -3.54
C HIS A 137 -17.88 -11.18 -4.17
N GLN A 138 -16.69 -11.49 -4.70
CA GLN A 138 -15.84 -10.55 -5.42
C GLN A 138 -15.48 -9.26 -4.65
N SER A 139 -15.31 -9.35 -3.33
CA SER A 139 -14.82 -8.23 -2.54
C SER A 139 -13.53 -8.58 -1.82
N ILE A 140 -12.62 -7.62 -1.78
CA ILE A 140 -11.42 -7.69 -0.96
C ILE A 140 -11.62 -6.77 0.22
N VAL A 141 -11.29 -7.29 1.39
CA VAL A 141 -11.42 -6.61 2.67
C VAL A 141 -10.04 -6.48 3.29
N PHE A 142 -9.63 -5.23 3.45
CA PHE A 142 -8.42 -4.83 4.15
C PHE A 142 -8.83 -4.39 5.56
N GLN A 143 -8.27 -5.00 6.59
CA GLN A 143 -8.61 -4.68 7.98
C GLN A 143 -7.34 -4.52 8.81
N GLY A 144 -7.37 -3.65 9.81
CA GLY A 144 -6.24 -3.53 10.73
C GLY A 144 -6.31 -2.29 11.59
N VAL A 145 -5.40 -2.21 12.55
CA VAL A 145 -5.27 -1.06 13.42
C VAL A 145 -4.40 -0.02 12.72
N GLY A 146 -4.98 1.15 12.46
CA GLY A 146 -4.41 2.13 11.56
C GLY A 146 -4.50 3.56 12.09
N GLY A 147 -3.95 4.49 11.30
CA GLY A 147 -4.18 5.91 11.48
C GLY A 147 -5.38 6.34 10.65
N ASP A 148 -6.36 7.02 11.26
CA ASP A 148 -7.41 7.73 10.55
C ASP A 148 -7.15 9.24 10.59
N PHE A 149 -7.14 9.90 9.43
CA PHE A 149 -7.13 11.35 9.41
C PHE A 149 -8.54 11.83 9.78
N CYS A 150 -8.76 12.21 11.04
CA CYS A 150 -10.03 12.70 11.58
C CYS A 150 -10.68 13.76 10.65
N GLY A 151 -11.53 13.33 9.71
CA GLY A 151 -12.43 14.22 8.96
C GLY A 151 -11.94 14.82 7.63
N ILE A 152 -11.08 14.14 6.85
CA ILE A 152 -11.15 14.28 5.37
C ILE A 152 -12.32 13.43 4.82
N LEU A 153 -13.05 12.73 5.70
CA LEU A 153 -14.27 12.01 5.40
C LEU A 153 -15.38 13.01 5.05
N GLU A 154 -16.08 12.72 3.96
CA GLU A 154 -17.08 13.56 3.32
C GLU A 154 -18.03 14.29 4.28
N GLY A 155 -18.32 15.55 3.96
CA GLY A 155 -19.06 16.48 4.83
C GLY A 155 -20.39 15.97 5.37
N HIS A 156 -21.05 15.02 4.70
CA HIS A 156 -22.31 14.43 5.15
C HIS A 156 -22.19 13.56 6.43
N LEU A 157 -20.98 13.10 6.78
CA LEU A 157 -20.71 12.38 8.04
C LEU A 157 -20.20 13.28 9.17
N VAL A 158 -19.90 14.56 8.87
CA VAL A 158 -19.33 15.55 9.80
C VAL A 158 -20.38 16.54 10.30
N GLU A 159 -21.56 16.62 9.66
CA GLU A 159 -22.65 17.55 10.03
C GLU A 159 -23.27 17.32 11.42
N GLN A 160 -22.93 16.25 12.14
CA GLN A 160 -23.48 15.96 13.47
C GLN A 160 -22.59 16.36 14.66
N GLU A 161 -21.38 16.89 14.42
CA GLU A 161 -20.44 17.25 15.49
C GLU A 161 -20.15 18.76 15.47
N ILE A 162 -20.93 19.52 16.23
CA ILE A 162 -20.72 20.95 16.49
C ILE A 162 -19.40 21.12 17.26
N LYS A 163 -18.26 21.21 16.55
CA LYS A 163 -16.94 21.81 16.93
C LYS A 163 -15.72 21.28 16.14
N ALA A 164 -15.88 20.75 14.92
CA ALA A 164 -14.70 20.37 14.11
C ALA A 164 -13.97 21.62 13.56
N ARG A 165 -12.71 21.85 13.97
CA ARG A 165 -11.81 22.89 13.42
C ARG A 165 -10.72 22.24 12.53
N PRO A 166 -10.36 22.82 11.37
CA PRO A 166 -9.26 22.36 10.53
C PRO A 166 -7.87 22.60 11.15
N VAL A 167 -6.90 21.75 10.81
CA VAL A 167 -5.61 21.52 11.50
C VAL A 167 -4.42 22.15 10.77
N ILE A 168 -4.52 23.34 10.17
CA ILE A 168 -3.33 24.02 9.66
C ILE A 168 -3.47 25.53 9.89
N SER A 169 -2.50 26.11 10.60
CA SER A 169 -2.38 27.54 10.84
C SER A 169 -1.16 28.09 10.07
N PRO A 170 -1.23 29.33 9.57
CA PRO A 170 -0.36 29.83 8.52
C PRO A 170 0.91 30.47 9.08
N THR A 171 1.78 29.72 9.75
CA THR A 171 3.16 30.14 10.03
C THR A 171 4.03 28.93 10.38
N PHE A 172 4.82 28.43 9.43
CA PHE A 172 5.97 27.58 9.77
C PHE A 172 7.25 28.38 9.50
N PRO A 173 7.79 29.00 10.57
CA PRO A 173 9.15 28.71 10.96
C PRO A 173 9.22 28.54 12.49
N GLY A 174 9.17 27.29 12.96
CA GLY A 174 9.33 26.95 14.38
C GLY A 174 8.20 26.08 14.95
N ILE A 175 8.58 25.27 15.94
CA ILE A 175 7.71 24.38 16.71
C ILE A 175 6.54 25.18 17.32
N LYS A 176 5.29 24.86 16.92
CA LYS A 176 4.08 24.89 17.77
C LYS A 176 2.74 24.51 17.13
N GLU A 177 2.67 24.10 15.86
CA GLU A 177 1.35 23.85 15.24
C GLU A 177 1.12 22.40 14.83
N LYS A 178 -0.05 21.93 15.29
CA LYS A 178 -0.55 20.56 15.39
C LYS A 178 -0.26 19.70 14.16
N ALA A 179 0.31 18.52 14.42
CA ALA A 179 0.21 17.40 13.48
C ALA A 179 -1.27 17.14 13.16
N PRO A 180 -1.59 16.72 11.92
CA PRO A 180 -2.83 16.03 11.63
C PRO A 180 -3.32 15.15 12.78
N LYS A 181 -4.58 15.30 13.18
CA LYS A 181 -5.16 14.48 14.23
C LYS A 181 -5.41 13.07 13.69
N TYR A 182 -4.33 12.28 13.61
CA TYR A 182 -4.39 10.85 13.35
C TYR A 182 -4.69 10.13 14.66
N GLU A 183 -5.89 9.59 14.78
CA GLU A 183 -6.21 8.71 15.90
C GLU A 183 -5.86 7.27 15.51
N THR A 184 -5.55 6.44 16.51
CA THR A 184 -5.50 5.00 16.26
C THR A 184 -6.94 4.51 16.18
N ARG A 185 -7.31 3.86 15.09
CA ARG A 185 -8.64 3.27 14.91
C ARG A 185 -8.53 1.90 14.24
N ASP A 186 -9.55 1.08 14.45
CA ASP A 186 -9.78 -0.07 13.57
C ASP A 186 -10.24 0.46 12.22
N ILE A 187 -9.53 0.08 11.16
CA ILE A 187 -9.82 0.50 9.79
C ILE A 187 -10.29 -0.74 9.03
N GLU A 188 -11.35 -0.57 8.25
CA GLU A 188 -11.83 -1.56 7.31
C GLU A 188 -12.02 -0.89 5.94
N ILE A 189 -11.37 -1.42 4.91
CA ILE A 189 -11.59 -1.00 3.52
C ILE A 189 -12.13 -2.20 2.75
N ARG A 190 -13.31 -2.04 2.14
CA ARG A 190 -13.90 -3.05 1.26
C ARG A 190 -13.88 -2.53 -0.17
N MET A 191 -13.34 -3.30 -1.10
CA MET A 191 -13.32 -2.98 -2.51
C MET A 191 -13.95 -4.12 -3.31
N GLN A 192 -14.88 -3.81 -4.20
CA GLN A 192 -15.35 -4.78 -5.19
C GLN A 192 -14.30 -4.92 -6.30
N PHE A 193 -13.86 -6.14 -6.58
CA PHE A 193 -12.87 -6.41 -7.62
C PHE A 193 -13.50 -6.91 -8.92
N GLY A 194 -12.73 -6.90 -10.01
CA GLY A 194 -13.18 -7.28 -11.36
C GLY A 194 -13.38 -6.11 -12.33
N ASN A 195 -13.12 -4.87 -11.88
CA ASN A 195 -13.04 -3.67 -12.73
C ASN A 195 -12.04 -2.63 -12.15
N LEU A 196 -11.10 -3.06 -11.29
CA LEU A 196 -10.18 -2.14 -10.63
C LEU A 196 -8.94 -1.88 -11.50
N ARG A 197 -8.48 -0.64 -11.54
CA ARG A 197 -7.26 -0.29 -12.26
C ARG A 197 -6.07 -0.59 -11.37
N THR A 198 -5.37 -1.67 -11.66
CA THR A 198 -4.17 -2.07 -10.92
C THR A 198 -2.88 -1.72 -11.65
N ASN A 199 -1.91 -1.23 -10.89
CA ASN A 199 -0.55 -0.99 -11.37
C ASN A 199 0.46 -1.56 -10.37
N LEU A 200 1.20 -2.59 -10.80
CA LEU A 200 2.31 -3.13 -10.04
C LEU A 200 3.48 -2.14 -10.08
N TYR A 201 4.16 -1.99 -8.96
CA TYR A 201 5.37 -1.17 -8.85
C TYR A 201 5.14 0.29 -9.29
N PRO A 202 4.11 0.97 -8.72
CA PRO A 202 3.74 2.31 -9.13
C PRO A 202 4.89 3.29 -8.93
N ASP A 203 5.11 4.15 -9.94
CA ASP A 203 6.00 5.30 -9.78
C ASP A 203 5.43 6.25 -8.70
N PRO A 204 6.28 6.86 -7.86
CA PRO A 204 5.82 7.81 -6.85
C PRO A 204 5.06 8.98 -7.50
N SER A 205 3.83 9.24 -7.01
CA SER A 205 3.01 10.32 -7.55
C SER A 205 3.39 11.66 -6.93
N LYS A 206 3.54 12.68 -7.77
CA LYS A 206 3.72 14.07 -7.33
C LYS A 206 2.48 14.67 -6.69
N SER A 207 1.30 14.08 -6.88
CA SER A 207 0.04 14.52 -6.27
C SER A 207 -0.22 13.88 -4.89
N ILE A 208 0.69 13.05 -4.38
CA ILE A 208 0.54 12.35 -3.11
C ILE A 208 1.59 12.85 -2.11
N ASP A 209 1.14 13.10 -0.89
CA ASP A 209 2.00 13.38 0.27
C ASP A 209 2.22 12.09 1.06
N TYR A 210 3.45 11.58 1.03
CA TYR A 210 3.85 10.34 1.71
C TYR A 210 4.24 10.55 3.18
N THR A 211 4.09 11.75 3.75
CA THR A 211 4.56 12.07 5.12
C THR A 211 4.02 11.10 6.17
N PHE A 212 2.74 10.70 6.06
CA PHE A 212 2.11 9.73 6.95
C PHE A 212 1.84 8.39 6.26
N SER A 213 2.70 8.00 5.34
CA SER A 213 2.62 6.76 4.59
C SER A 213 3.96 6.01 4.70
N GLU A 214 4.03 4.82 4.10
CA GLU A 214 5.34 4.23 3.84
C GLU A 214 6.16 5.11 2.90
N HIS A 215 7.46 4.93 2.98
CA HIS A 215 8.36 5.57 2.03
C HIS A 215 7.98 5.15 0.59
N PRO A 216 7.88 6.09 -0.38
CA PRO A 216 7.38 5.81 -1.73
C PRO A 216 8.16 4.68 -2.45
N ARG A 217 9.46 4.54 -2.13
CA ARG A 217 10.30 3.44 -2.59
C ARG A 217 9.74 2.04 -2.26
N VAL A 218 9.09 1.88 -1.10
CA VAL A 218 8.47 0.60 -0.70
C VAL A 218 7.39 0.20 -1.71
N PHE A 219 6.54 1.14 -2.12
CA PHE A 219 5.51 0.88 -3.11
C PHE A 219 6.10 0.67 -4.52
N TYR A 220 7.10 1.47 -4.88
CA TYR A 220 7.80 1.35 -6.14
C TYR A 220 8.50 -0.01 -6.30
N GLU A 221 9.15 -0.52 -5.26
CA GLU A 221 9.88 -1.79 -5.35
C GLU A 221 9.00 -3.00 -5.07
N HIS A 222 8.09 -2.90 -4.10
CA HIS A 222 7.38 -4.03 -3.50
C HIS A 222 5.88 -3.77 -3.32
N GLY A 223 5.28 -2.95 -4.18
CA GLY A 223 3.90 -2.54 -4.01
C GLY A 223 3.04 -2.59 -5.25
N LEU A 224 1.79 -2.26 -5.01
CA LEU A 224 0.67 -2.27 -5.92
C LEU A 224 -0.18 -1.03 -5.64
N SER A 225 -0.50 -0.25 -6.67
CA SER A 225 -1.57 0.73 -6.57
C SER A 225 -2.85 0.17 -7.17
N VAL A 226 -3.96 0.43 -6.49
CA VAL A 226 -5.31 0.13 -6.96
C VAL A 226 -6.07 1.44 -7.05
N SER A 227 -6.49 1.80 -8.25
CA SER A 227 -7.28 3.00 -8.52
C SER A 227 -8.70 2.63 -8.91
N SER A 228 -9.66 3.39 -8.40
CA SER A 228 -11.09 3.15 -8.59
C SER A 228 -11.90 4.42 -8.40
N GLU A 229 -13.11 4.43 -8.94
CA GLU A 229 -14.15 5.32 -8.45
C GLU A 229 -14.47 4.98 -6.99
N GLY A 230 -14.66 6.00 -6.16
CA GLY A 230 -14.85 5.85 -4.72
C GLY A 230 -16.12 5.09 -4.34
N MET A 231 -17.15 5.10 -5.19
CA MET A 231 -18.39 4.37 -4.93
C MET A 231 -18.21 2.84 -4.88
N LEU A 232 -17.10 2.33 -5.44
CA LEU A 232 -16.72 0.91 -5.38
C LEU A 232 -15.87 0.58 -4.15
N VAL A 233 -15.57 1.59 -3.32
CA VAL A 233 -14.72 1.48 -2.14
C VAL A 233 -15.48 1.94 -0.91
N GLN A 234 -15.59 1.06 0.08
CA GLN A 234 -16.19 1.39 1.37
C GLN A 234 -15.13 1.51 2.44
N LEU A 235 -15.20 2.54 3.27
CA LEU A 235 -14.32 2.77 4.40
C LEU A 235 -15.12 2.74 5.71
N GLY A 236 -14.76 1.82 6.60
CA GLY A 236 -15.21 1.75 7.99
C GLY A 236 -14.08 2.19 8.93
N ILE A 237 -14.44 3.00 9.94
CA ILE A 237 -13.50 3.52 10.94
C ILE A 237 -14.09 3.31 12.34
N GLY A 238 -13.36 2.58 13.18
CA GLY A 238 -13.80 2.16 14.51
C GLY A 238 -15.12 1.40 14.44
N ASN A 239 -16.07 1.77 15.31
CA ASN A 239 -17.37 1.11 15.39
C ASN A 239 -18.40 1.66 14.38
N LYS A 240 -17.99 2.54 13.46
CA LYS A 240 -18.91 3.13 12.46
C LYS A 240 -19.11 2.16 11.31
N ARG A 241 -20.34 2.13 10.79
CA ARG A 241 -20.67 1.38 9.57
C ARG A 241 -19.85 1.89 8.39
N ALA A 242 -19.22 0.99 7.64
CA ALA A 242 -18.48 1.34 6.43
C ALA A 242 -19.37 2.07 5.42
N GLN A 243 -18.88 3.20 4.90
CA GLN A 243 -19.57 4.05 3.93
C GLN A 243 -18.80 4.08 2.61
N PRO A 244 -19.48 4.19 1.45
CA PRO A 244 -18.82 4.43 0.17
C PRO A 244 -18.04 5.75 0.20
N LEU A 245 -16.98 5.84 -0.60
CA LEU A 245 -16.21 7.06 -0.77
C LEU A 245 -16.70 7.87 -1.98
N HIS A 246 -16.50 9.18 -1.94
CA HIS A 246 -16.84 10.13 -3.00
C HIS A 246 -15.56 10.69 -3.64
N GLY A 247 -15.49 10.59 -4.96
CA GLY A 247 -14.32 10.98 -5.75
C GLY A 247 -13.47 9.79 -6.17
N ASP A 248 -12.28 10.07 -6.68
CA ASP A 248 -11.35 9.03 -7.12
C ASP A 248 -10.54 8.51 -5.93
N VAL A 249 -10.34 7.20 -5.89
CA VAL A 249 -9.61 6.52 -4.83
C VAL A 249 -8.32 5.94 -5.38
N ILE A 250 -7.24 6.12 -4.63
CA ILE A 250 -5.98 5.39 -4.81
C ILE A 250 -5.65 4.68 -3.50
N LEU A 251 -5.60 3.35 -3.55
CA LEU A 251 -5.06 2.52 -2.46
C LEU A 251 -3.66 2.06 -2.85
N LEU A 252 -2.68 2.39 -2.03
CA LEU A 252 -1.32 1.85 -2.13
C LEU A 252 -1.17 0.70 -1.14
N LEU A 253 -0.73 -0.45 -1.62
CA LEU A 253 -0.36 -1.62 -0.83
C LEU A 253 1.12 -1.90 -1.05
N GLY A 254 1.87 -2.20 0.00
CA GLY A 254 3.27 -2.58 -0.13
C GLY A 254 3.79 -3.34 1.08
N LYS A 255 4.95 -3.99 0.90
CA LYS A 255 5.66 -4.68 1.97
C LYS A 255 7.05 -4.10 2.13
N ARG A 256 7.36 -3.67 3.35
CA ARG A 256 8.71 -3.31 3.73
C ARG A 256 9.45 -4.57 4.17
N TRP A 257 10.63 -4.79 3.58
CA TRP A 257 11.52 -5.88 3.95
C TRP A 257 12.62 -5.39 4.89
N GLU A 258 13.03 -6.27 5.79
CA GLU A 258 14.26 -6.11 6.56
C GLU A 258 15.47 -6.34 5.67
N SER A 259 16.63 -5.79 6.04
CA SER A 259 17.82 -5.82 5.19
C SER A 259 18.39 -7.22 4.96
N ASP A 260 18.06 -8.16 5.84
CA ASP A 260 18.47 -9.57 5.85
C ASP A 260 17.34 -10.51 5.41
N ALA A 261 16.23 -9.97 4.90
CA ALA A 261 15.15 -10.79 4.37
C ALA A 261 15.64 -11.68 3.21
N PRO A 262 15.36 -12.99 3.22
CA PRO A 262 15.80 -13.88 2.15
C PRO A 262 15.20 -13.47 0.80
N GLY A 263 16.03 -13.32 -0.25
CA GLY A 263 15.56 -12.85 -1.54
C GLY A 263 14.57 -13.80 -2.23
N HIS A 264 14.62 -15.10 -1.95
CA HIS A 264 13.61 -16.05 -2.43
C HIS A 264 12.21 -15.78 -1.83
N GLU A 265 12.11 -15.32 -0.58
CA GLU A 265 10.83 -14.91 0.02
C GLU A 265 10.31 -13.62 -0.60
N ILE A 266 11.23 -12.69 -0.94
CA ILE A 266 10.89 -11.48 -1.70
C ILE A 266 10.34 -11.89 -3.06
N LEU A 267 10.98 -12.82 -3.77
CA LEU A 267 10.47 -13.35 -5.04
C LEU A 267 9.08 -13.96 -4.85
N PHE A 268 8.88 -14.77 -3.82
CA PHE A 268 7.59 -15.40 -3.59
C PHE A 268 6.46 -14.37 -3.36
N TYR A 269 6.76 -13.30 -2.62
CA TYR A 269 5.87 -12.17 -2.47
C TYR A 269 5.56 -11.49 -3.81
N HIS A 270 6.54 -11.31 -4.70
CA HIS A 270 6.29 -10.73 -6.02
C HIS A 270 5.40 -11.63 -6.90
N VAL A 271 5.52 -12.95 -6.79
CA VAL A 271 4.61 -13.90 -7.45
C VAL A 271 3.19 -13.75 -6.90
N TRP A 272 3.03 -13.70 -5.58
CA TRP A 272 1.74 -13.47 -4.93
C TRP A 272 1.13 -12.11 -5.29
N LEU A 273 1.94 -11.04 -5.28
CA LEU A 273 1.50 -9.68 -5.58
C LEU A 273 1.03 -9.57 -7.05
N ASN A 274 1.70 -10.27 -7.96
CA ASN A 274 1.27 -10.36 -9.35
C ASN A 274 -0.07 -11.10 -9.49
N ALA A 275 -0.22 -12.26 -8.84
CA ALA A 275 -1.49 -13.00 -8.79
C ALA A 275 -2.63 -12.14 -8.23
N PHE A 276 -2.36 -11.42 -7.14
CA PHE A 276 -3.31 -10.51 -6.52
C PHE A 276 -3.70 -9.35 -7.44
N SER A 277 -2.73 -8.74 -8.12
CA SER A 277 -2.99 -7.69 -9.11
C SER A 277 -3.83 -8.17 -10.29
N VAL A 278 -3.64 -9.41 -10.75
CA VAL A 278 -4.46 -10.03 -11.81
C VAL A 278 -5.88 -10.27 -11.33
N LEU A 279 -6.05 -10.79 -10.10
CA LEU A 279 -7.36 -11.04 -9.49
C LEU A 279 -8.19 -9.76 -9.30
N LEU A 280 -7.53 -8.63 -9.05
CA LEU A 280 -8.18 -7.35 -8.83
C LEU A 280 -8.79 -6.73 -10.11
N LYS A 281 -8.23 -7.06 -11.27
CA LYS A 281 -8.67 -6.54 -12.58
C LYS A 281 -10.00 -7.16 -12.99
#